data_AF-A0A6G0VRL0-F1
#
_entry.id   AF-A0A6G0VRL0-F1
#
_cell.length_a   1.000
_cell.length_b   1.000
_cell.length_c   1.000
_cell.angle_alpha   90.00
_cell.angle_beta   90.00
_cell.angle_gamma   90.00
#
_symmetry.space_group_name_H-M   'P 1'
#
loop_
_entity.id
_entity.type
_entity.pdbx_description
1 polymer ?
#
loop_
_entity_poly.entity_id
_entity_poly.type
_entity_poly.pdbx_seq_one_letter_code
_entity_poly.pdbx_strand_id
1 'polypeptide(L)' 'MSYRSKSWVWQYGKRQGDKAFCDLCDENSNKVFCCAGGSTGSFGRHLKLIHNISKNTQNQ' A
#
# COMPACT_ATOMS: atom_id res chain seq x y z
N MET A 1 -6.32 12.80 17.45
CA MET A 1 -5.96 12.60 16.03
C MET A 1 -7.01 11.72 15.37
N SER A 2 -7.75 12.23 14.40
CA SER A 2 -8.81 11.50 13.70
C SER A 2 -8.22 10.37 12.87
N TYR A 3 -8.54 9.12 13.23
CA TYR A 3 -8.19 7.92 12.48
C TYR A 3 -8.99 7.89 11.16
N ARG A 4 -8.68 8.80 10.22
CA ARG A 4 -9.16 8.71 8.84
C ARG A 4 -8.82 7.30 8.36
N SER A 5 -9.87 6.55 8.04
CA SER A 5 -9.87 5.15 7.64
C SER A 5 -8.58 4.80 6.90
N LYS A 6 -7.70 4.03 7.55
CA LYS A 6 -6.44 3.60 6.94
C LYS A 6 -6.78 2.95 5.59
N SER A 7 -6.21 3.47 4.50
CA SER A 7 -6.32 2.85 3.18
C SER A 7 -6.05 1.36 3.27
N TRP A 8 -6.89 0.53 2.64
CA TRP A 8 -6.80 -0.94 2.61
C TRP A 8 -5.39 -1.49 2.30
N VAL A 9 -4.60 -0.74 1.54
CA VAL A 9 -3.21 -1.08 1.20
C VAL A 9 -2.33 -1.28 2.43
N TRP A 10 -2.62 -0.59 3.55
CA TRP A 10 -1.88 -0.71 4.80
C TRP A 10 -2.15 -2.02 5.55
N GLN A 11 -3.05 -2.88 5.06
CA GLN A 11 -3.19 -4.25 5.54
C GLN A 11 -2.07 -5.16 5.00
N TYR A 12 -1.38 -4.73 3.94
CA TYR A 12 -0.36 -5.50 3.22
C TYR A 12 1.03 -4.87 3.31
N GLY A 13 1.18 -3.87 4.18
CA GLY A 13 2.42 -3.14 4.33
C GLY A 13 2.34 -2.01 5.33
N LYS A 14 3.48 -1.40 5.60
CA LYS A 14 3.64 -0.36 6.63
C LYS A 14 4.18 0.94 6.05
N ARG A 15 3.85 2.06 6.69
CA ARG A 15 4.42 3.37 6.37
C ARG A 15 5.54 3.69 7.34
N GLN A 16 6.68 4.16 6.85
CA GLN A 16 7.75 4.73 7.65
C GLN A 16 8.14 6.08 7.05
N GLY A 17 7.77 7.17 7.74
CA GLY A 17 7.95 8.55 7.26
C GLY A 17 7.18 8.79 5.95
N ASP A 18 7.91 9.21 4.92
CA ASP A 18 7.42 9.43 3.55
C ASP A 18 7.56 8.20 2.65
N LYS A 19 7.84 7.03 3.23
CA LYS A 19 8.00 5.77 2.50
C LYS A 19 6.93 4.75 2.93
N ALA A 20 6.46 3.95 1.99
CA ALA A 20 5.62 2.79 2.24
C ALA A 20 6.43 1.52 1.90
N PHE A 21 6.20 0.48 2.68
CA PHE A 21 6.90 -0.80 2.62
C PHE A 21 5.86 -1.89 2.40
N CYS A 22 6.00 -2.65 1.31
CA CYS A 22 5.21 -3.84 1.07
C CYS A 22 5.76 -5.00 1.91
N ASP A 23 4.92 -5.61 2.76
CA ASP A 23 5.30 -6.80 3.53
C ASP A 23 5.15 -8.09 2.70
N LEU A 24 4.46 -8.02 1.54
CA LEU A 24 4.31 -9.15 0.62
C LEU A 24 5.49 -9.29 -0.37
N CYS A 25 6.29 -8.23 -0.53
CA CYS A 25 7.46 -8.26 -1.39
C CYS A 25 8.65 -8.83 -0.64
N ASP A 26 9.38 -9.72 -1.30
CA ASP A 26 10.63 -10.24 -0.80
C ASP A 26 11.73 -9.16 -0.76
N GLU A 27 12.75 -9.36 0.07
CA GLU A 27 13.71 -8.31 0.45
C GLU A 27 14.45 -7.66 -0.71
N ASN A 28 14.50 -8.34 -1.85
CA ASN A 28 15.25 -7.97 -3.04
C ASN A 28 14.44 -7.19 -4.10
N SER A 29 13.11 -7.07 -3.98
CA SER A 29 12.30 -6.52 -5.09
C SER A 29 11.34 -5.42 -4.64
N ASN A 30 11.62 -4.18 -5.05
CA ASN A 30 10.70 -3.04 -5.16
C ASN A 30 9.65 -2.87 -4.05
N LYS A 31 10.00 -3.21 -2.80
CA LYS A 31 9.08 -3.14 -1.66
C LYS A 31 8.88 -1.73 -1.12
N VAL A 32 9.73 -0.78 -1.50
CA VAL A 32 9.72 0.59 -0.98
C VAL A 32 9.10 1.55 -1.98
N PHE A 33 8.03 2.21 -1.58
CA PHE A 33 7.32 3.22 -2.38
C PHE A 33 7.47 4.58 -1.73
N CYS A 34 7.79 5.60 -2.53
CA CYS A 34 7.75 6.98 -2.06
C CYS A 34 6.28 7.42 -1.94
N CYS A 35 5.86 7.77 -0.74
CA CYS A 35 4.56 8.35 -0.40
C CYS A 35 4.67 9.85 -0.09
N ALA A 36 5.55 10.56 -0.81
CA ALA A 36 5.62 12.02 -0.72
C ALA A 36 4.24 12.61 -1.04
N GLY A 37 3.68 13.40 -0.12
CA GLY A 37 2.36 14.02 -0.26
C GLY A 37 1.16 13.15 0.15
N GLY A 38 1.37 11.99 0.79
CA GLY A 38 0.27 11.17 1.33
C GLY A 38 -0.42 10.26 0.29
N SER A 39 0.10 10.20 -0.92
CA SER A 39 -0.42 9.38 -2.01
C SER A 39 -0.15 7.89 -1.78
N THR A 40 -1.20 7.10 -1.55
CA THR A 40 -1.12 5.62 -1.48
C THR A 40 -1.44 4.94 -2.81
N GLY A 41 -1.65 5.71 -3.89
CA GLY A 41 -2.03 5.18 -5.20
C GLY A 41 -0.97 4.25 -5.81
N SER A 42 0.30 4.62 -5.69
CA SER A 42 1.44 3.81 -6.16
C SER A 42 1.48 2.45 -5.46
N PHE A 43 1.24 2.45 -4.14
CA PHE A 43 1.26 1.23 -3.35
C PHE A 43 0.04 0.33 -3.66
N GLY A 44 -1.15 0.91 -3.83
CA GLY A 44 -2.33 0.15 -4.26
C GLY A 44 -2.20 -0.43 -5.66
N ARG A 45 -1.61 0.32 -6.61
CA ARG A 45 -1.32 -0.18 -7.96
C ARG A 45 -0.30 -1.31 -7.93
N HIS A 46 0.73 -1.20 -7.10
CA HIS A 46 1.71 -2.26 -6.89
C HIS A 46 1.05 -3.55 -6.38
N LEU A 47 0.22 -3.46 -5.33
CA LEU A 47 -0.52 -4.61 -4.80
C LEU A 47 -1.38 -5.27 -5.88
N LYS A 48 -2.04 -4.48 -6.75
CA LYS A 48 -2.86 -5.00 -7.85
C LYS A 48 -2.05 -5.63 -8.98
N LEU A 49 -0.92 -5.05 -9.37
CA LEU A 49 -0.14 -5.54 -10.51
C LEU A 49 0.81 -6.67 -10.16
N ILE A 50 1.44 -6.61 -8.99
CA ILE A 50 2.46 -7.57 -8.56
C ILE A 50 1.85 -8.71 -7.74
N HIS A 51 0.96 -8.38 -6.79
CA HIS A 51 0.34 -9.37 -5.91
C HIS A 51 -1.08 -9.78 -6.34
N ASN A 52 -1.61 -9.20 -7.42
CA ASN A 52 -3.00 -9.38 -7.87
C ASN A 52 -4.06 -9.02 -6.80
N ILE A 53 -3.69 -8.19 -5.82
CA ILE A 53 -4.59 -7.75 -4.75
C ILE A 53 -5.24 -6.44 -5.19
N SER A 54 -6.51 -6.50 -5.53
CA SER A 54 -7.33 -5.31 -5.70
C SER A 54 -8.02 -4.97 -4.39
N LYS A 55 -8.39 -3.70 -4.21
CA LYS A 55 -9.41 -3.32 -3.22
C LYS A 55 -10.63 -4.17 -3.55
N ASN A 56 -10.91 -5.17 -2.74
CA ASN A 56 -12.13 -5.95 -2.87
C ASN A 56 -13.24 -4.96 -2.54
N THR A 57 -13.83 -4.36 -3.58
CA THR A 57 -15.15 -3.78 -3.48
C THR A 57 -16.08 -4.95 -3.17
N GLN A 58 -16.10 -5.36 -1.90
CA GLN A 58 -17.28 -6.02 -1.38
C GLN A 58 -18.40 -4.99 -1.54
N ASN A 59 -19.39 -5.37 -2.35
CA ASN A 59 -20.64 -4.67 -2.63
C ASN A 59 -20.62 -3.71 -3.84
N GLN A 60 -21.08 -4.21 -4.99
CA GLN A 60 -22.42 -3.95 -5.52
C GLN A 60 -22.85 -5.11 -6.43
#